data_AF-A0A6J4J2V3-F1
#
_entry.id   AF-A0A6J4J2V3-F1
#
_cell.length_a   1.000
_cell.length_b   1.000
_cell.length_c   1.000
_cell.angle_alpha   90.00
_cell.angle_beta   90.00
_cell.angle_gamma   90.00
#
_symmetry.space_group_name_H-M   'P 1'
#
loop_
_entity.id
_entity.type
_entity.pdbx_description
1 polymer ?
#
loop_
_entity_poly.entity_id
_entity_poly.type
_entity_poly.pdbx_seq_one_letter_code
_entity_poly.pdbx_strand_id
1 'polypeptide(L)'
;MRIESSAISVSWIPSEAIGGLPKLPLDLGVMHHDAPPPDSIDDLAALAEAGAFRFANELRAWIEVEDGRIVDRGQTGRGHIASTVLQLGSRSAAFPAVAFPDLRPEPVVSATSVRFVQTSGGRTGVPAPRTVKRPPFVQFAAPTAWTTLALTLHADGSSEYEVVGASPFPRHWIYDSTGRLVAKTGTIDFREWYHSAFGLHTPWGDEDSPALVTVAETALERELSVAIMQKGPKPEVVSVRPGDVLVEQGATGDELFVLLDGVLVVEVDGQQVAEVGPGAVLGERARLEGGTRTSTLRAVTRCKVAATSADHIDLTALSELTLGHRREEQ
;
A
#
# COMPACT_ATOMS: atom_id res chain seq x y z
N MET A 1 -24.63 22.23 11.81
CA MET A 1 -23.51 22.25 10.85
C MET A 1 -23.27 20.83 10.37
N ARG A 2 -23.11 20.62 9.07
CA ARG A 2 -22.78 19.31 8.51
C ARG A 2 -21.27 19.20 8.31
N ILE A 3 -20.68 18.14 8.85
CA ILE A 3 -19.27 17.79 8.69
C ILE A 3 -19.21 16.53 7.86
N GLU A 4 -18.39 16.52 6.82
CA GLU A 4 -18.20 15.39 5.92
C GLU A 4 -16.70 15.16 5.72
N SER A 5 -16.29 13.89 5.63
CA SER A 5 -14.93 13.51 5.26
C SER A 5 -14.95 12.18 4.52
N SER A 6 -13.79 11.79 4.00
CA SER A 6 -13.59 10.53 3.31
C SER A 6 -12.19 10.00 3.45
N ALA A 7 -12.04 8.69 3.29
CA ALA A 7 -10.77 8.01 3.09
C ALA A 7 -10.92 7.04 1.92
N ILE A 8 -9.92 6.98 1.06
CA ILE A 8 -9.93 6.10 -0.11
C ILE A 8 -8.74 5.16 -0.03
N SER A 9 -8.95 3.86 -0.24
CA SER A 9 -7.85 2.95 -0.54
C SER A 9 -7.88 2.52 -1.99
N VAL A 10 -6.73 2.51 -2.67
CA VAL A 10 -6.58 2.01 -4.05
C VAL A 10 -5.58 0.86 -4.08
N SER A 11 -5.94 -0.22 -4.75
CA SER A 11 -5.18 -1.47 -4.79
C SER A 11 -4.59 -1.71 -6.17
N TRP A 12 -3.29 -1.97 -6.22
CA TRP A 12 -2.56 -2.18 -7.47
C TRP A 12 -1.43 -3.19 -7.28
N ILE A 13 -0.99 -3.82 -8.37
CA ILE A 13 0.08 -4.82 -8.36
C ILE A 13 1.41 -4.14 -8.70
N PRO A 14 2.30 -3.93 -7.72
CA PRO A 14 3.57 -3.29 -8.00
C PRO A 14 4.55 -4.26 -8.68
N SER A 15 5.50 -3.70 -9.43
CA SER A 15 6.45 -4.48 -10.24
C SER A 15 7.31 -5.46 -9.42
N GLU A 16 7.70 -5.04 -8.23
CA GLU A 16 8.52 -5.77 -7.26
C GLU A 16 7.80 -6.97 -6.61
N ALA A 17 6.46 -7.00 -6.67
CA ALA A 17 5.67 -8.12 -6.17
C ALA A 17 5.88 -9.40 -7.00
N ILE A 18 6.26 -9.24 -8.27
CA ILE A 18 6.23 -10.31 -9.27
C ILE A 18 7.45 -11.23 -9.19
N GLY A 19 8.59 -10.74 -8.68
CA GLY A 19 9.87 -11.47 -8.68
C GLY A 19 9.92 -12.77 -7.86
N GLY A 20 8.87 -13.11 -7.11
CA GLY A 20 8.76 -14.33 -6.30
C GLY A 20 7.68 -15.32 -6.75
N LEU A 21 6.98 -15.04 -7.85
CA LEU A 21 5.89 -15.88 -8.34
C LEU A 21 6.41 -17.11 -9.08
N PRO A 22 5.71 -18.26 -9.05
CA PRO A 22 5.98 -19.33 -10.00
C PRO A 22 5.94 -18.74 -11.41
N LYS A 23 6.93 -19.00 -12.26
CA LYS A 23 7.01 -18.42 -13.61
C LYS A 23 5.80 -18.73 -14.51
N LEU A 24 5.04 -19.79 -14.18
CA LEU A 24 3.97 -20.32 -15.04
C LEU A 24 2.83 -19.33 -15.40
N PRO A 25 2.30 -18.47 -14.50
CA PRO A 25 1.30 -17.46 -14.88
C PRO A 25 1.93 -16.21 -15.53
N LEU A 26 3.19 -15.91 -15.25
CA LEU A 26 3.87 -14.71 -15.75
C LEU A 26 4.26 -14.86 -17.22
N ASP A 27 4.82 -16.02 -17.59
CA ASP A 27 5.27 -16.35 -18.95
C ASP A 27 4.09 -16.51 -19.94
N LEU A 28 2.87 -16.68 -19.43
CA LEU A 28 1.62 -16.75 -20.21
C LEU A 28 0.90 -15.40 -20.34
N GLY A 29 1.49 -14.29 -19.89
CA GLY A 29 0.85 -12.97 -19.94
C GLY A 29 -0.36 -12.82 -19.01
N VAL A 30 -0.49 -13.71 -18.02
CA VAL A 30 -1.66 -13.80 -17.11
C VAL A 30 -1.51 -12.88 -15.88
N MET A 31 -0.29 -12.45 -15.54
CA MET A 31 -0.03 -11.45 -14.49
C MET A 31 0.98 -10.41 -15.00
N HIS A 32 0.50 -9.17 -15.17
CA HIS A 32 1.32 -7.98 -15.40
C HIS A 32 1.30 -7.12 -14.13
N HIS A 33 2.35 -6.32 -13.93
CA HIS A 33 2.29 -5.25 -12.94
C HIS A 33 1.48 -4.09 -13.49
N ASP A 34 0.91 -3.31 -12.58
CA ASP A 34 0.17 -2.11 -12.91
C ASP A 34 1.15 -0.92 -12.93
N ALA A 35 0.80 0.13 -13.67
CA ALA A 35 1.40 1.43 -13.43
C ALA A 35 1.00 1.89 -12.00
N PRO A 36 1.87 2.62 -11.28
CA PRO A 36 1.48 3.15 -9.98
C PRO A 36 0.27 4.10 -10.12
N PRO A 37 -0.69 4.08 -9.19
CA PRO A 37 -1.76 5.05 -9.11
C PRO A 37 -1.22 6.49 -9.00
N PRO A 38 -2.01 7.52 -9.36
CA PRO A 38 -1.59 8.90 -9.19
C PRO A 38 -1.46 9.28 -7.71
N ASP A 39 -0.62 10.27 -7.43
CA ASP A 39 -0.42 10.81 -6.07
C ASP A 39 -1.63 11.59 -5.54
N SER A 40 -2.50 12.04 -6.45
CA SER A 40 -3.78 12.68 -6.14
C SER A 40 -4.91 12.07 -6.96
N ILE A 41 -6.07 11.91 -6.33
CA ILE A 41 -7.29 11.40 -6.97
C ILE A 41 -8.32 12.52 -6.98
N ASP A 42 -8.55 13.09 -8.15
CA ASP A 42 -9.63 14.06 -8.37
C ASP A 42 -10.94 13.36 -8.75
N ASP A 43 -10.85 12.26 -9.52
CA ASP A 43 -12.00 11.48 -9.98
C ASP A 43 -11.72 9.98 -9.93
N LEU A 44 -12.19 9.35 -8.85
CA LEU A 44 -12.05 7.90 -8.66
C LEU A 44 -12.83 7.08 -9.70
N ALA A 45 -13.95 7.61 -10.20
CA ALA A 45 -14.76 6.91 -11.19
C ALA A 45 -14.05 6.85 -12.54
N ALA A 46 -13.46 7.97 -12.98
CA ALA A 46 -12.65 8.00 -14.20
C ALA A 46 -11.45 7.05 -14.11
N LEU A 47 -10.77 6.97 -12.96
CA LEU A 47 -9.69 5.99 -12.74
C LEU A 47 -10.19 4.54 -12.82
N ALA A 48 -11.38 4.26 -12.28
CA ALA A 48 -12.00 2.94 -12.38
C ALA A 48 -12.32 2.55 -13.83
N GLU A 49 -12.90 3.48 -14.61
CA GLU A 49 -13.22 3.30 -16.03
C GLU A 49 -11.96 3.08 -16.88
N ALA A 50 -10.87 3.78 -16.55
CA ALA A 50 -9.58 3.62 -17.21
C ALA A 50 -8.85 2.31 -16.81
N GLY A 51 -9.36 1.56 -15.81
CA GLY A 51 -8.69 0.37 -15.28
C GLY A 51 -7.36 0.68 -14.59
N ALA A 52 -7.23 1.87 -14.00
CA ALA A 52 -5.98 2.35 -13.38
C ALA A 52 -5.66 1.65 -12.04
N PHE A 53 -6.56 0.81 -11.53
CA PHE A 53 -6.38 0.04 -10.32
C PHE A 53 -7.18 -1.25 -10.37
N ARG A 54 -6.87 -2.21 -9.49
CA ARG A 54 -7.60 -3.49 -9.39
C ARG A 54 -8.88 -3.36 -8.56
N PHE A 55 -8.79 -2.61 -7.47
CA PHE A 55 -9.85 -2.44 -6.50
C PHE A 55 -9.66 -1.11 -5.75
N ALA A 56 -10.76 -0.43 -5.41
CA ALA A 56 -10.74 0.70 -4.49
C ALA A 56 -11.90 0.64 -3.48
N ASN A 57 -11.66 1.17 -2.27
CA ASN A 57 -12.64 1.35 -1.20
C ASN A 57 -12.75 2.84 -0.93
N GLU A 58 -13.88 3.47 -1.30
CA GLU A 58 -14.18 4.85 -0.94
C GLU A 58 -15.07 4.83 0.30
N LEU A 59 -14.53 5.13 1.49
CA LEU A 59 -15.34 5.37 2.69
C LEU A 59 -15.63 6.87 2.78
N ARG A 60 -16.90 7.25 2.66
CA ARG A 60 -17.41 8.61 2.81
C ARG A 60 -18.50 8.65 3.87
N ALA A 61 -18.38 9.57 4.82
CA ALA A 61 -19.33 9.70 5.91
C ALA A 61 -19.54 11.15 6.31
N TRP A 62 -20.64 11.41 7.00
CA TRP A 62 -21.02 12.73 7.50
C TRP A 62 -21.69 12.65 8.87
N ILE A 63 -21.59 13.73 9.62
CA ILE A 63 -22.33 13.98 10.86
C ILE A 63 -22.97 15.37 10.81
N GLU A 64 -24.12 15.53 11.46
CA GLU A 64 -24.73 16.82 11.70
C GLU A 64 -24.60 17.19 13.17
N VAL A 65 -24.11 18.42 13.42
CA VAL A 65 -23.78 18.92 14.75
C VAL A 65 -24.59 20.18 15.04
N GLU A 66 -25.28 20.18 16.18
CA GLU A 66 -26.02 21.32 16.73
C GLU A 66 -25.57 21.55 18.17
N ASP A 67 -25.18 22.79 18.51
CA ASP A 67 -24.68 23.16 19.84
C ASP A 67 -23.58 22.23 20.38
N GLY A 68 -22.66 21.80 19.50
CA GLY A 68 -21.56 20.89 19.82
C GLY A 68 -21.97 19.43 20.03
N ARG A 69 -23.23 19.07 19.75
CA ARG A 69 -23.77 17.70 19.87
C ARG A 69 -24.11 17.14 18.50
N ILE A 70 -23.83 15.86 18.31
CA ILE A 70 -24.18 15.13 17.09
C ILE A 70 -25.69 14.80 17.13
N VAL A 71 -26.43 15.28 16.13
CA VAL A 71 -27.88 15.08 16.00
C VAL A 71 -28.26 14.12 14.87
N ASP A 72 -27.41 13.98 13.86
CA ASP A 72 -27.61 13.02 12.75
C ASP A 72 -26.27 12.53 12.18
N ARG A 73 -26.29 11.43 11.44
CA ARG A 73 -25.11 10.78 10.86
C ARG A 73 -25.47 9.90 9.67
N GLY A 74 -24.52 9.73 8.74
CA GLY A 74 -24.67 8.77 7.66
C GLY A 74 -23.37 8.45 6.92
N GLN A 75 -23.43 7.41 6.11
CA GLN A 75 -22.32 6.96 5.25
C GLN A 75 -22.80 6.67 3.83
N THR A 76 -22.01 7.07 2.84
CA THR A 76 -22.37 7.01 1.41
C THR A 76 -21.28 6.40 0.52
N GLY A 77 -20.14 6.03 1.12
CA GLY A 77 -19.02 5.37 0.43
C GLY A 77 -19.39 4.10 -0.33
N ARG A 78 -18.48 3.58 -1.17
CA ARG A 78 -18.64 2.30 -1.87
C ARG A 78 -17.31 1.66 -2.31
N GLY A 79 -17.35 0.36 -2.57
CA GLY A 79 -16.30 -0.34 -3.30
C GLY A 79 -16.36 -0.12 -4.82
N HIS A 80 -15.19 -0.09 -5.45
CA HIS A 80 -15.00 -0.08 -6.90
C HIS A 80 -14.10 -1.25 -7.29
N ILE A 81 -14.49 -2.05 -8.27
CA ILE A 81 -13.67 -3.16 -8.76
C ILE A 81 -13.54 -3.08 -10.28
N ALA A 82 -12.30 -3.11 -10.77
CA ALA A 82 -12.04 -3.03 -12.21
C ALA A 82 -11.90 -4.44 -12.79
N SER A 83 -12.31 -4.60 -14.05
CA SER A 83 -12.08 -5.85 -14.78
C SER A 83 -10.60 -6.01 -15.12
N THR A 84 -10.08 -7.24 -15.03
CA THR A 84 -8.70 -7.52 -15.45
C THR A 84 -8.67 -7.80 -16.95
N VAL A 85 -7.89 -7.05 -17.71
CA VAL A 85 -7.66 -7.32 -19.14
C VAL A 85 -6.30 -7.98 -19.32
N LEU A 86 -6.28 -9.20 -19.87
CA LEU A 86 -5.04 -9.87 -20.24
C LEU A 86 -4.74 -9.64 -21.72
N GLN A 87 -3.48 -9.35 -22.01
CA GLN A 87 -2.94 -9.25 -23.38
C GLN A 87 -2.01 -10.44 -23.62
N LEU A 88 -2.35 -11.30 -24.60
CA LEU A 88 -1.54 -12.42 -25.03
C LEU A 88 -1.21 -12.27 -26.52
N GLY A 89 -0.05 -11.67 -26.80
CA GLY A 89 0.35 -11.30 -28.16
C GLY A 89 -0.62 -10.26 -28.73
N SER A 90 -1.29 -10.58 -29.84
CA SER A 90 -2.28 -9.70 -30.48
C SER A 90 -3.72 -9.91 -29.98
N ARG A 91 -3.94 -10.76 -28.98
CA ARG A 91 -5.27 -11.09 -28.45
C ARG A 91 -5.44 -10.53 -27.05
N SER A 92 -6.60 -9.93 -26.80
CA SER A 92 -7.01 -9.47 -25.47
C SER A 92 -8.18 -10.28 -24.93
N ALA A 93 -8.18 -10.60 -23.64
CA ALA A 93 -9.32 -11.19 -22.95
C ALA A 93 -9.63 -10.41 -21.67
N ALA A 94 -10.86 -9.93 -21.52
CA ALA A 94 -11.33 -9.29 -20.30
C ALA A 94 -11.94 -10.33 -19.36
N PHE A 95 -11.50 -10.32 -18.10
CA PHE A 95 -12.02 -11.15 -17.03
C PHE A 95 -12.84 -10.25 -16.10
N PRO A 96 -14.17 -10.44 -16.05
CA PRO A 96 -15.02 -9.60 -15.24
C PRO A 96 -14.68 -9.80 -13.77
N ALA A 97 -14.44 -8.72 -13.07
CA ALA A 97 -14.28 -8.74 -11.63
C ALA A 97 -15.65 -8.93 -10.95
N VAL A 98 -15.64 -9.56 -9.78
CA VAL A 98 -16.86 -9.80 -8.99
C VAL A 98 -16.75 -9.01 -7.70
N ALA A 99 -17.44 -7.87 -7.64
CA ALA A 99 -17.60 -7.11 -6.40
C ALA A 99 -18.45 -7.92 -5.41
N PHE A 100 -18.05 -7.91 -4.15
CA PHE A 100 -18.90 -8.40 -3.06
C PHE A 100 -19.69 -7.22 -2.47
N PRO A 101 -20.82 -7.48 -1.78
CA PRO A 101 -21.53 -6.43 -1.05
C PRO A 101 -20.61 -5.79 -0.01
N ASP A 102 -20.59 -4.46 0.05
CA ASP A 102 -19.83 -3.75 1.09
C ASP A 102 -20.36 -4.11 2.48
N LEU A 103 -19.46 -4.38 3.42
CA LEU A 103 -19.81 -4.57 4.82
C LEU A 103 -19.73 -3.23 5.55
N ARG A 104 -20.82 -2.88 6.23
CA ARG A 104 -21.02 -1.57 6.85
C ARG A 104 -21.68 -1.78 8.21
N PRO A 105 -20.92 -2.17 9.24
CA PRO A 105 -21.48 -2.32 10.59
C PRO A 105 -22.06 -0.99 11.09
N GLU A 106 -22.94 -1.06 12.09
CA GLU A 106 -23.48 0.14 12.74
C GLU A 106 -22.33 1.00 13.28
N PRO A 107 -22.30 2.32 13.00
CA PRO A 107 -21.24 3.18 13.49
C PRO A 107 -21.18 3.22 15.01
N VAL A 108 -19.97 3.33 15.55
CA VAL A 108 -19.74 3.53 16.98
C VAL A 108 -19.87 5.01 17.29
N VAL A 109 -20.78 5.36 18.20
CA VAL A 109 -21.18 6.75 18.47
C VAL A 109 -20.80 7.12 19.89
N SER A 110 -20.15 8.27 20.02
CA SER A 110 -19.89 8.93 21.29
C SER A 110 -20.64 10.27 21.37
N ALA A 111 -20.46 11.01 22.47
CA ALA A 111 -21.04 12.35 22.60
C ALA A 111 -20.46 13.36 21.59
N THR A 112 -19.21 13.16 21.16
CA THR A 112 -18.44 14.14 20.37
C THR A 112 -17.86 13.55 19.09
N SER A 113 -18.07 12.26 18.80
CA SER A 113 -17.56 11.63 17.59
C SER A 113 -18.41 10.47 17.11
N VAL A 114 -18.28 10.14 15.83
CA VAL A 114 -18.86 8.95 15.21
C VAL A 114 -17.78 8.25 14.40
N ARG A 115 -17.57 6.95 14.65
CA ARG A 115 -16.66 6.10 13.89
C ARG A 115 -17.44 5.18 12.97
N PHE A 116 -17.21 5.34 11.67
CA PHE A 116 -17.75 4.52 10.61
C PHE A 116 -16.71 3.48 10.18
N VAL A 117 -17.17 2.31 9.72
CA VAL A 117 -16.31 1.26 9.17
C VAL A 117 -16.92 0.77 7.87
N GLN A 118 -16.08 0.59 6.85
CA GLN A 118 -16.49 -0.02 5.59
C GLN A 118 -15.44 -1.01 5.11
N THR A 119 -15.86 -2.25 4.90
CA THR A 119 -15.10 -3.25 4.15
C THR A 119 -15.64 -3.32 2.74
N SER A 120 -14.75 -3.15 1.77
CA SER A 120 -15.04 -3.34 0.35
C SER A 120 -14.03 -4.31 -0.25
N GLY A 121 -14.43 -4.99 -1.32
CA GLY A 121 -13.54 -5.91 -2.02
C GLY A 121 -14.28 -6.88 -2.93
N GLY A 122 -13.54 -7.88 -3.38
CA GLY A 122 -14.07 -8.90 -4.28
C GLY A 122 -12.97 -9.64 -5.03
N ARG A 123 -13.38 -10.31 -6.10
CA ARG A 123 -12.49 -11.10 -6.96
C ARG A 123 -11.96 -10.21 -8.09
N THR A 124 -10.69 -9.83 -8.00
CA THR A 124 -10.06 -8.83 -8.88
C THR A 124 -9.33 -9.39 -10.09
N GLY A 125 -9.30 -10.72 -10.30
CA GLY A 125 -8.40 -11.34 -11.27
C GLY A 125 -8.90 -12.62 -11.95
N VAL A 126 -8.03 -13.19 -12.78
CA VAL A 126 -8.28 -14.43 -13.52
C VAL A 126 -8.34 -15.62 -12.55
N PRO A 127 -9.33 -16.53 -12.68
CA PRO A 127 -9.39 -17.73 -11.86
C PRO A 127 -8.11 -18.56 -11.99
N ALA A 128 -7.49 -18.88 -10.85
CA ALA A 128 -6.29 -19.70 -10.79
C ALA A 128 -6.59 -21.06 -10.15
N PRO A 129 -5.87 -22.14 -10.54
CA PRO A 129 -6.07 -23.46 -9.96
C PRO A 129 -5.61 -23.49 -8.50
N ARG A 130 -6.51 -23.90 -7.61
CA ARG A 130 -6.26 -24.03 -6.17
C ARG A 130 -6.58 -25.43 -5.69
N THR A 131 -5.68 -26.02 -4.90
CA THR A 131 -5.92 -27.31 -4.26
C THR A 131 -6.96 -27.18 -3.13
N VAL A 132 -7.91 -28.10 -3.06
CA VAL A 132 -8.94 -28.15 -2.02
C VAL A 132 -9.02 -29.53 -1.36
N LYS A 133 -9.47 -29.59 -0.11
CA LYS A 133 -9.49 -30.84 0.68
C LYS A 133 -10.56 -31.85 0.24
N ARG A 134 -11.51 -31.47 -0.61
CA ARG A 134 -12.63 -32.31 -1.06
C ARG A 134 -12.68 -32.35 -2.59
N PRO A 135 -13.21 -33.42 -3.21
CA PRO A 135 -13.41 -33.48 -4.67
C PRO A 135 -14.11 -32.21 -5.20
N PRO A 136 -13.68 -31.63 -6.34
CA PRO A 136 -12.72 -32.17 -7.32
C PRO A 136 -11.23 -31.96 -6.98
N PHE A 137 -10.87 -31.61 -5.73
CA PHE A 137 -9.49 -31.40 -5.23
C PHE A 137 -8.71 -30.25 -5.90
N VAL A 138 -9.19 -29.73 -7.02
CA VAL A 138 -8.74 -28.50 -7.67
C VAL A 138 -9.96 -27.64 -8.00
N GLN A 139 -9.98 -26.40 -7.53
CA GLN A 139 -10.99 -25.40 -7.87
C GLN A 139 -10.33 -24.24 -8.61
N PHE A 140 -11.02 -23.66 -9.58
CA PHE A 140 -10.61 -22.43 -10.25
C PHE A 140 -11.35 -21.26 -9.61
N ALA A 141 -10.64 -20.49 -8.79
CA ALA A 141 -11.20 -19.31 -8.14
C ALA A 141 -10.15 -18.21 -8.11
N ALA A 142 -10.58 -16.98 -8.35
CA ALA A 142 -9.73 -15.82 -8.11
C ALA A 142 -9.73 -15.50 -6.60
N PRO A 143 -8.56 -15.25 -5.99
CA PRO A 143 -8.50 -14.83 -4.60
C PRO A 143 -9.16 -13.46 -4.41
N THR A 144 -9.55 -13.19 -3.17
CA THR A 144 -10.25 -11.97 -2.78
C THR A 144 -9.24 -10.88 -2.44
N ALA A 145 -9.40 -9.69 -3.00
CA ALA A 145 -8.72 -8.48 -2.54
C ALA A 145 -9.72 -7.62 -1.78
N TRP A 146 -9.30 -7.02 -0.67
CA TRP A 146 -10.17 -6.16 0.15
C TRP A 146 -9.37 -5.16 0.97
N THR A 147 -10.06 -4.15 1.45
CA THR A 147 -9.62 -3.28 2.54
C THR A 147 -10.81 -3.00 3.46
N THR A 148 -10.51 -2.85 4.74
CA THR A 148 -11.43 -2.38 5.77
C THR A 148 -10.90 -1.05 6.27
N LEU A 149 -11.63 0.02 5.98
CA LEU A 149 -11.31 1.37 6.43
C LEU A 149 -12.22 1.75 7.59
N ALA A 150 -11.69 2.54 8.51
CA ALA A 150 -12.48 3.30 9.46
C ALA A 150 -12.26 4.79 9.31
N LEU A 151 -13.31 5.56 9.56
CA LEU A 151 -13.32 7.02 9.52
C LEU A 151 -14.03 7.53 10.78
N THR A 152 -13.33 8.30 11.59
CA THR A 152 -13.89 8.96 12.78
C THR A 152 -14.10 10.43 12.46
N LEU A 153 -15.32 10.91 12.62
CA LEU A 153 -15.67 12.33 12.51
C LEU A 153 -15.93 12.89 13.90
N HIS A 154 -15.38 14.07 14.20
CA HIS A 154 -15.53 14.75 15.48
C HIS A 154 -16.40 15.99 15.36
N ALA A 155 -17.14 16.30 16.42
CA ALA A 155 -18.05 17.44 16.47
C ALA A 155 -17.34 18.80 16.34
N ASP A 156 -16.03 18.85 16.57
CA ASP A 156 -15.17 20.04 16.40
C ASP A 156 -14.73 20.27 14.95
N GLY A 157 -15.07 19.35 14.03
CA GLY A 157 -14.70 19.43 12.61
C GLY A 157 -13.46 18.62 12.24
N SER A 158 -12.74 18.03 13.20
CA SER A 158 -11.62 17.14 12.91
C SER A 158 -12.09 15.76 12.43
N SER A 159 -11.22 15.06 11.71
CA SER A 159 -11.46 13.68 11.26
C SER A 159 -10.18 12.87 11.22
N GLU A 160 -10.32 11.57 11.45
CA GLU A 160 -9.23 10.61 11.47
C GLU A 160 -9.60 9.39 10.64
N TYR A 161 -8.64 8.78 9.95
CA TYR A 161 -8.85 7.53 9.23
C TYR A 161 -7.92 6.43 9.73
N GLU A 162 -8.33 5.19 9.54
CA GLU A 162 -7.58 4.00 9.92
C GLU A 162 -7.76 2.92 8.84
N VAL A 163 -6.70 2.18 8.54
CA VAL A 163 -6.81 0.91 7.80
C VAL A 163 -6.87 -0.21 8.82
N VAL A 164 -8.09 -0.62 9.14
CA VAL A 164 -8.36 -1.67 10.14
C VAL A 164 -7.87 -3.03 9.65
N GLY A 165 -8.03 -3.28 8.35
CA GLY A 165 -7.60 -4.51 7.72
C GLY A 165 -7.44 -4.39 6.22
N ALA A 166 -6.67 -5.31 5.64
CA ALA A 166 -6.47 -5.38 4.20
C ALA A 166 -6.04 -6.78 3.78
N SER A 167 -6.37 -7.17 2.54
CA SER A 167 -5.77 -8.35 1.94
C SER A 167 -4.24 -8.24 1.92
N PRO A 168 -3.50 -9.34 2.13
CA PRO A 168 -2.04 -9.30 2.07
C PRO A 168 -1.50 -9.03 0.66
N PHE A 169 -2.35 -9.04 -0.37
CA PHE A 169 -2.03 -8.66 -1.74
C PHE A 169 -3.34 -8.24 -2.44
N PRO A 170 -3.37 -7.23 -3.32
CA PRO A 170 -2.27 -6.40 -3.84
C PRO A 170 -1.70 -5.41 -2.81
N ARG A 171 -0.84 -4.47 -3.24
CA ARG A 171 -0.46 -3.32 -2.41
C ARG A 171 -1.61 -2.31 -2.37
N HIS A 172 -1.85 -1.69 -1.23
CA HIS A 172 -2.92 -0.73 -1.02
C HIS A 172 -2.34 0.65 -0.69
N TRP A 173 -2.69 1.66 -1.48
CA TRP A 173 -2.39 3.07 -1.25
C TRP A 173 -3.60 3.75 -0.61
N ILE A 174 -3.37 4.66 0.32
CA ILE A 174 -4.39 5.32 1.13
C ILE A 174 -4.35 6.82 0.87
N TYR A 175 -5.53 7.38 0.59
CA TYR A 175 -5.73 8.78 0.27
C TYR A 175 -6.66 9.43 1.28
N ASP A 176 -6.35 10.67 1.65
CA ASP A 176 -7.15 11.46 2.57
C ASP A 176 -8.41 12.05 1.90
N SER A 177 -9.15 12.89 2.63
CA SER A 177 -10.37 13.53 2.16
C SER A 177 -10.15 14.54 1.02
N THR A 178 -8.90 14.98 0.80
CA THR A 178 -8.52 15.85 -0.31
C THR A 178 -8.08 15.05 -1.54
N GLY A 179 -8.07 13.73 -1.43
CA GLY A 179 -7.62 12.82 -2.48
C GLY A 179 -6.11 12.73 -2.57
N ARG A 180 -5.33 13.19 -1.58
CA ARG A 180 -3.86 13.09 -1.60
C ARG A 180 -3.39 11.79 -0.99
N LEU A 181 -2.37 11.18 -1.59
CA LEU A 181 -1.70 9.99 -1.06
C LEU A 181 -1.02 10.33 0.28
N VAL A 182 -1.37 9.59 1.32
CA VAL A 182 -0.91 9.85 2.70
C VAL A 182 -0.28 8.60 3.35
N ALA A 183 -0.70 7.41 2.93
CA ALA A 183 -0.17 6.17 3.49
C ALA A 183 -0.27 4.99 2.51
N LYS A 184 0.33 3.86 2.87
CA LYS A 184 0.23 2.61 2.11
C LYS A 184 0.48 1.39 2.99
N THR A 185 0.02 0.23 2.56
CA THR A 185 0.38 -1.03 3.22
C THR A 185 1.88 -1.30 3.04
N GLY A 186 2.56 -1.54 4.16
CA GLY A 186 4.01 -1.73 4.23
C GLY A 186 4.47 -3.07 3.67
N THR A 187 3.62 -4.09 3.69
CA THR A 187 3.96 -5.45 3.25
C THR A 187 3.01 -5.98 2.18
N ILE A 188 3.53 -6.84 1.31
CA ILE A 188 2.74 -7.70 0.46
C ILE A 188 3.16 -9.17 0.57
N ASP A 189 2.19 -10.08 0.69
CA ASP A 189 2.41 -11.52 0.68
C ASP A 189 1.47 -12.21 -0.32
N PHE A 190 1.97 -12.35 -1.55
CA PHE A 190 1.24 -13.06 -2.60
C PHE A 190 0.95 -14.50 -2.22
N ARG A 191 1.88 -15.19 -1.57
CA ARG A 191 1.75 -16.63 -1.32
C ARG A 191 0.63 -16.87 -0.32
N GLU A 192 0.62 -16.11 0.76
CA GLU A 192 -0.45 -16.16 1.75
C GLU A 192 -1.80 -15.78 1.12
N TRP A 193 -1.83 -14.68 0.37
CA TRP A 193 -3.03 -14.27 -0.37
C TRP A 193 -3.57 -15.38 -1.29
N TYR A 194 -2.69 -15.98 -2.10
CA TYR A 194 -3.05 -17.02 -3.06
C TYR A 194 -3.61 -18.29 -2.42
N HIS A 195 -3.21 -18.59 -1.18
CA HIS A 195 -3.65 -19.80 -0.48
C HIS A 195 -4.87 -19.55 0.41
N SER A 196 -4.95 -18.38 1.05
CA SER A 196 -5.85 -18.12 2.17
C SER A 196 -6.94 -17.11 1.88
N ALA A 197 -6.86 -16.23 0.87
CA ALA A 197 -7.83 -15.16 0.62
C ALA A 197 -9.19 -15.62 0.03
N PHE A 198 -9.84 -16.59 0.69
CA PHE A 198 -11.09 -17.21 0.28
C PHE A 198 -11.95 -17.60 1.49
N GLY A 199 -13.27 -17.52 1.32
CA GLY A 199 -14.23 -18.08 2.28
C GLY A 199 -14.09 -17.46 3.67
N LEU A 200 -13.89 -18.30 4.69
CA LEU A 200 -13.86 -17.90 6.10
C LEU A 200 -12.71 -16.94 6.45
N HIS A 201 -11.60 -17.01 5.73
CA HIS A 201 -10.40 -16.17 5.91
C HIS A 201 -10.49 -14.83 5.19
N THR A 202 -11.70 -14.30 5.09
CA THR A 202 -12.01 -13.00 4.50
C THR A 202 -13.12 -12.34 5.31
N PRO A 203 -13.30 -11.02 5.22
CA PRO A 203 -14.32 -10.33 6.03
C PRO A 203 -15.76 -10.77 5.75
N TRP A 204 -16.05 -11.37 4.58
CA TRP A 204 -17.37 -11.97 4.28
C TRP A 204 -17.54 -13.37 4.86
N GLY A 205 -16.49 -13.93 5.44
CA GLY A 205 -16.48 -15.08 6.29
C GLY A 205 -16.52 -14.63 7.75
N ASP A 206 -15.41 -14.88 8.47
CA ASP A 206 -15.32 -14.60 9.91
C ASP A 206 -13.99 -13.91 10.30
N GLU A 207 -13.13 -13.56 9.35
CA GLU A 207 -11.77 -13.06 9.64
C GLU A 207 -11.41 -11.85 8.77
N ASP A 208 -10.79 -10.85 9.39
CA ASP A 208 -10.08 -9.77 8.69
C ASP A 208 -8.57 -9.89 8.95
N SER A 209 -7.76 -9.36 8.05
CA SER A 209 -6.30 -9.40 8.13
C SER A 209 -5.79 -8.03 8.56
N PRO A 210 -5.05 -7.91 9.67
CA PRO A 210 -4.50 -6.64 10.11
C PRO A 210 -3.54 -6.08 9.05
N ALA A 211 -3.63 -4.79 8.79
CA ALA A 211 -2.79 -4.10 7.83
C ALA A 211 -1.69 -3.33 8.55
N LEU A 212 -0.42 -3.64 8.27
CA LEU A 212 0.68 -2.75 8.64
C LEU A 212 0.73 -1.61 7.63
N VAL A 213 0.54 -0.38 8.08
CA VAL A 213 0.51 0.82 7.24
C VAL A 213 1.67 1.73 7.59
N THR A 214 2.33 2.22 6.57
CA THR A 214 3.40 3.21 6.68
C THR A 214 2.98 4.50 5.98
N VAL A 215 3.52 5.63 6.44
CA VAL A 215 3.37 6.92 5.75
C VAL A 215 3.87 6.77 4.31
N ALA A 216 3.18 7.42 3.38
CA ALA A 216 3.63 7.47 2.00
C ALA A 216 4.90 8.33 1.92
N GLU A 217 5.83 7.89 1.08
CA GLU A 217 7.04 8.62 0.77
C GLU A 217 6.71 9.98 0.12
N THR A 218 7.68 10.88 0.06
CA THR A 218 7.51 12.16 -0.61
C THR A 218 7.46 12.02 -2.15
N ALA A 219 6.97 13.04 -2.85
CA ALA A 219 6.98 13.03 -4.32
C ALA A 219 8.41 12.92 -4.89
N LEU A 220 9.38 13.56 -4.23
CA LEU A 220 10.80 13.48 -4.62
C LEU A 220 11.35 12.05 -4.43
N GLU A 221 11.03 11.39 -3.31
CA GLU A 221 11.40 9.98 -3.11
C GLU A 221 10.79 9.06 -4.15
N ARG A 222 9.52 9.24 -4.52
CA ARG A 222 8.91 8.47 -5.61
C ARG A 222 9.64 8.66 -6.93
N GLU A 223 9.94 9.89 -7.30
CA GLU A 223 10.66 10.19 -8.54
C GLU A 223 12.05 9.55 -8.53
N LEU A 224 12.77 9.65 -7.41
CA LEU A 224 14.08 9.03 -7.22
C LEU A 224 14.02 7.50 -7.24
N SER A 225 13.03 6.90 -6.57
CA SER A 225 12.79 5.46 -6.58
C SER A 225 12.55 4.95 -8.00
N VAL A 226 11.69 5.62 -8.77
CA VAL A 226 11.44 5.30 -10.19
C VAL A 226 12.72 5.46 -11.02
N ALA A 227 13.48 6.54 -10.80
CA ALA A 227 14.75 6.76 -11.48
C ALA A 227 15.76 5.64 -11.16
N ILE A 228 15.95 5.28 -9.90
CA ILE A 228 16.86 4.19 -9.48
C ILE A 228 16.42 2.84 -10.09
N MET A 229 15.12 2.56 -10.11
CA MET A 229 14.61 1.27 -10.59
C MET A 229 14.58 1.14 -12.11
N GLN A 230 14.46 2.24 -12.86
CA GLN A 230 14.30 2.22 -14.32
C GLN A 230 15.47 2.83 -15.11
N LYS A 231 16.20 3.79 -14.52
CA LYS A 231 17.25 4.58 -15.17
C LYS A 231 18.59 4.29 -14.49
N GLY A 232 19.40 3.41 -15.10
CA GLY A 232 20.74 3.10 -14.60
C GLY A 232 21.05 1.61 -14.65
N PRO A 233 22.14 1.18 -14.00
CA PRO A 233 22.41 -0.24 -13.77
C PRO A 233 21.27 -0.86 -12.98
N LYS A 234 20.89 -2.09 -13.35
CA LYS A 234 19.86 -2.83 -12.62
C LYS A 234 20.31 -3.01 -11.14
N PRO A 235 19.52 -2.55 -10.15
CA PRO A 235 19.90 -2.68 -8.75
C PRO A 235 19.90 -4.15 -8.31
N GLU A 236 20.75 -4.45 -7.33
CA GLU A 236 20.75 -5.75 -6.67
C GLU A 236 19.58 -5.79 -5.67
N VAL A 237 18.73 -6.82 -5.75
CA VAL A 237 17.61 -6.98 -4.83
C VAL A 237 17.98 -7.98 -3.74
N VAL A 238 18.03 -7.51 -2.50
CA VAL A 238 18.35 -8.31 -1.32
C VAL A 238 17.11 -8.47 -0.43
N SER A 239 17.04 -9.59 0.30
CA SER A 239 16.00 -9.84 1.29
C SER A 239 16.57 -9.77 2.70
N VAL A 240 15.96 -8.97 3.56
CA VAL A 240 16.34 -8.78 4.96
C VAL A 240 15.26 -9.39 5.85
N ARG A 241 15.64 -10.15 6.89
CA ARG A 241 14.67 -10.78 7.80
C ARG A 241 14.29 -9.81 8.92
N PRO A 242 13.11 -9.98 9.54
CA PRO A 242 12.77 -9.25 10.76
C PRO A 242 13.89 -9.35 11.81
N GLY A 243 14.30 -8.22 12.37
CA GLY A 243 15.37 -8.08 13.36
C GLY A 243 16.77 -7.86 12.78
N ASP A 244 17.00 -8.26 11.54
CA ASP A 244 18.32 -8.11 10.89
C ASP A 244 18.60 -6.63 10.55
N VAL A 245 19.87 -6.25 10.61
CA VAL A 245 20.36 -4.93 10.24
C VAL A 245 20.72 -4.93 8.76
N LEU A 246 20.19 -3.97 8.01
CA LEU A 246 20.57 -3.72 6.62
C LEU A 246 21.91 -2.96 6.55
N VAL A 247 22.04 -1.88 7.33
CA VAL A 247 23.30 -1.13 7.51
C VAL A 247 23.42 -0.63 8.95
N GLU A 248 24.64 -0.55 9.46
CA GLU A 248 24.95 -0.02 10.80
C GLU A 248 25.44 1.43 10.72
N GLN A 249 25.02 2.26 11.67
CA GLN A 249 25.57 3.60 11.85
C GLN A 249 27.10 3.55 12.04
N GLY A 250 27.81 4.45 11.40
CA GLY A 250 29.28 4.51 11.42
C GLY A 250 29.97 3.57 10.44
N ALA A 251 29.24 2.62 9.82
CA ALA A 251 29.80 1.80 8.76
C ALA A 251 30.14 2.64 7.52
N THR A 252 31.15 2.21 6.77
CA THR A 252 31.48 2.80 5.47
C THR A 252 30.58 2.22 4.38
N GLY A 253 30.02 3.08 3.54
CA GLY A 253 29.23 2.67 2.38
C GLY A 253 28.62 3.89 1.68
N ASP A 254 28.53 3.82 0.36
CA ASP A 254 27.99 4.88 -0.51
C ASP A 254 26.82 4.38 -1.37
N GLU A 255 26.31 3.18 -1.07
CA GLU A 255 25.13 2.62 -1.73
C GLU A 255 23.86 3.37 -1.31
N LEU A 256 22.95 3.51 -2.27
CA LEU A 256 21.57 3.89 -2.04
C LEU A 256 20.69 2.66 -1.97
N PHE A 257 19.64 2.76 -1.17
CA PHE A 257 18.65 1.71 -1.00
C PHE A 257 17.26 2.24 -1.35
N VAL A 258 16.47 1.41 -2.03
CA VAL A 258 15.03 1.61 -2.18
C VAL A 258 14.32 0.45 -1.50
N LEU A 259 13.47 0.76 -0.51
CA LEU A 259 12.65 -0.25 0.14
C LEU A 259 11.52 -0.67 -0.82
N LEU A 260 11.54 -1.89 -1.34
CA LEU A 260 10.54 -2.36 -2.31
C LEU A 260 9.32 -2.97 -1.60
N ASP A 261 9.58 -3.63 -0.47
CA ASP A 261 8.56 -4.24 0.37
C ASP A 261 9.07 -4.38 1.80
N GLY A 262 8.17 -4.27 2.77
CA GLY A 262 8.47 -4.36 4.19
C GLY A 262 8.63 -3.00 4.85
N VAL A 263 8.99 -3.05 6.14
CA VAL A 263 9.13 -1.89 7.01
C VAL A 263 10.48 -1.93 7.71
N LEU A 264 11.21 -0.82 7.62
CA LEU A 264 12.48 -0.60 8.32
C LEU A 264 12.28 0.47 9.40
N VAL A 265 12.99 0.34 10.51
CA VAL A 265 13.19 1.43 11.46
C VAL A 265 14.56 2.07 11.23
N VAL A 266 14.59 3.39 11.37
CA VAL A 266 15.80 4.19 11.33
C VAL A 266 16.21 4.50 12.77
N GLU A 267 17.41 4.08 13.16
CA GLU A 267 17.96 4.27 14.50
C GLU A 267 19.18 5.22 14.43
N VAL A 268 19.22 6.23 15.29
CA VAL A 268 20.39 7.11 15.47
C VAL A 268 20.83 7.02 16.94
N ASP A 269 22.09 6.70 17.16
CA ASP A 269 22.68 6.47 18.49
C ASP A 269 21.89 5.45 19.32
N GLY A 270 21.33 4.44 18.63
CA GLY A 270 20.51 3.38 19.22
C GLY A 270 19.09 3.80 19.60
N GLN A 271 18.65 5.02 19.26
CA GLN A 271 17.27 5.48 19.43
C GLN A 271 16.53 5.41 18.09
N GLN A 272 15.34 4.82 18.08
CA GLN A 272 14.47 4.84 16.90
C GLN A 272 13.97 6.26 16.65
N VAL A 273 14.28 6.81 15.47
CA VAL A 273 13.88 8.16 15.06
C VAL A 273 12.77 8.17 14.01
N ALA A 274 12.67 7.12 13.20
CA ALA A 274 11.63 7.00 12.17
C ALA A 274 11.31 5.55 11.85
N GLU A 275 10.14 5.33 11.25
CA GLU A 275 9.75 4.08 10.59
C GLU A 275 9.46 4.40 9.12
N VAL A 276 10.04 3.63 8.20
CA VAL A 276 9.94 3.85 6.75
C VAL A 276 9.39 2.60 6.07
N GLY A 277 8.51 2.83 5.10
CA GLY A 277 7.89 1.79 4.30
C GLY A 277 8.39 1.73 2.86
N PRO A 278 7.72 0.93 2.02
CA PRO A 278 8.07 0.78 0.60
C PRO A 278 8.22 2.13 -0.10
N GLY A 279 8.96 2.23 -1.20
CA GLY A 279 9.23 3.47 -1.92
C GLY A 279 10.23 4.42 -1.26
N ALA A 280 10.50 4.29 0.05
CA ALA A 280 11.50 5.12 0.74
C ALA A 280 12.90 4.94 0.12
N VAL A 281 13.60 6.06 -0.05
CA VAL A 281 14.98 6.11 -0.56
C VAL A 281 15.91 6.42 0.60
N LEU A 282 16.88 5.54 0.84
CA LEU A 282 17.73 5.58 2.04
C LEU A 282 19.22 5.53 1.67
N GLY A 283 20.06 6.12 2.53
CA GLY A 283 21.52 6.10 2.38
C GLY A 283 22.09 7.28 1.62
N GLU A 284 21.24 8.23 1.23
CA GLU A 284 21.56 9.48 0.55
C GLU A 284 22.57 10.33 1.31
N ARG A 285 22.47 10.36 2.65
CA ARG A 285 23.39 11.14 3.51
C ARG A 285 24.81 10.59 3.47
N ALA A 286 24.96 9.27 3.44
CA ALA A 286 26.29 8.66 3.37
C ALA A 286 27.01 9.09 2.09
N ARG A 287 26.29 9.25 0.97
CA ARG A 287 26.89 9.76 -0.28
C ARG A 287 27.35 11.22 -0.19
N LEU A 288 26.60 12.05 0.52
CA LEU A 288 26.87 13.49 0.66
C LEU A 288 27.90 13.80 1.75
N GLU A 289 27.96 12.98 2.80
CA GLU A 289 28.74 13.22 4.03
C GLU A 289 30.01 12.35 4.10
N GLY A 290 30.55 11.93 2.95
CA GLY A 290 31.89 11.31 2.87
C GLY A 290 31.94 9.79 3.06
N GLY A 291 30.82 9.09 2.84
CA GLY A 291 30.74 7.63 2.79
C GLY A 291 30.51 6.95 4.13
N THR A 292 30.13 7.68 5.18
CA THR A 292 29.80 7.11 6.51
C THR A 292 28.29 7.09 6.73
N ARG A 293 27.75 5.95 7.18
CA ARG A 293 26.32 5.80 7.51
C ARG A 293 25.96 6.63 8.75
N THR A 294 24.93 7.46 8.63
CA THR A 294 24.47 8.36 9.71
C THR A 294 23.46 7.72 10.65
N SER A 295 22.90 6.57 10.27
CA SER A 295 21.88 5.83 11.03
C SER A 295 22.00 4.33 10.75
N THR A 296 21.47 3.53 11.68
CA THR A 296 21.26 2.10 11.52
C THR A 296 19.88 1.86 10.90
N LEU A 297 19.80 0.99 9.89
CA LEU A 297 18.53 0.57 9.29
C LEU A 297 18.24 -0.87 9.70
N ARG A 298 17.15 -1.10 10.44
CA ARG A 298 16.77 -2.43 10.94
C ARG A 298 15.41 -2.84 10.43
N ALA A 299 15.28 -4.08 9.98
CA ALA A 299 14.02 -4.59 9.48
C ALA A 299 13.06 -4.97 10.61
N VAL A 300 11.83 -4.44 10.57
CA VAL A 300 10.74 -4.83 11.49
C VAL A 300 9.94 -5.99 10.89
N THR A 301 9.76 -5.98 9.57
CA THR A 301 9.17 -7.09 8.82
C THR A 301 10.22 -7.76 7.93
N ARG A 302 9.84 -8.81 7.22
CA ARG A 302 10.65 -9.24 6.07
C ARG A 302 10.67 -8.09 5.07
N CYS A 303 11.86 -7.69 4.64
CA CYS A 303 12.03 -6.60 3.69
C CYS A 303 12.65 -7.10 2.39
N LYS A 304 12.26 -6.50 1.27
CA LYS A 304 12.96 -6.55 -0.01
C LYS A 304 13.51 -5.17 -0.30
N VAL A 305 14.81 -5.09 -0.55
CA VAL A 305 15.51 -3.82 -0.74
C VAL A 305 16.29 -3.89 -2.04
N ALA A 306 16.14 -2.88 -2.89
CA ALA A 306 17.02 -2.66 -4.02
C ALA A 306 18.22 -1.82 -3.57
N ALA A 307 19.43 -2.33 -3.79
CA ALA A 307 20.69 -1.65 -3.52
C ALA A 307 21.36 -1.26 -4.84
N THR A 308 21.87 -0.03 -4.90
CA THR A 308 22.62 0.46 -6.07
C THR A 308 23.72 1.43 -5.65
N SER A 309 24.78 1.56 -6.46
CA SER A 309 25.80 2.60 -6.25
C SER A 309 25.19 3.98 -6.49
N ALA A 310 25.49 4.96 -5.64
CA ALA A 310 25.00 6.32 -5.82
C ALA A 310 25.66 7.08 -6.98
N ASP A 311 26.69 6.54 -7.64
CA ASP A 311 27.54 7.29 -8.59
C ASP A 311 26.83 7.80 -9.84
N HIS A 312 25.67 7.23 -10.16
CA HIS A 312 24.88 7.61 -11.33
C HIS A 312 23.65 8.44 -10.98
N ILE A 313 23.46 8.81 -9.70
CA ILE A 313 22.32 9.60 -9.23
C ILE A 313 22.74 11.06 -9.05
N ASP A 314 21.84 11.98 -9.42
CA ASP A 314 22.08 13.43 -9.31
C ASP A 314 22.23 13.84 -7.83
N LEU A 315 23.40 14.40 -7.49
CA LEU A 315 23.72 14.90 -6.15
C LEU A 315 22.77 16.01 -5.68
N THR A 316 22.21 16.78 -6.61
CA THR A 316 21.24 17.85 -6.29
C THR A 316 19.96 17.24 -5.72
N ALA A 317 19.44 16.21 -6.37
CA ALA A 317 18.24 15.50 -5.92
C ALA A 317 18.47 14.79 -4.57
N LEU A 318 19.65 14.21 -4.36
CA LEU A 318 20.03 13.63 -3.05
C LEU A 318 20.14 14.68 -1.94
N SER A 319 20.60 15.89 -2.28
CA SER A 319 20.71 17.00 -1.32
C SER A 319 19.34 17.52 -0.90
N GLU A 320 18.40 17.65 -1.85
CA GLU A 320 17.02 18.01 -1.57
C GLU A 320 16.33 16.96 -0.68
N LEU A 321 16.55 15.68 -0.97
CA LEU A 321 16.03 14.58 -0.16
C LEU A 321 16.52 14.65 1.30
N THR A 322 17.83 14.88 1.49
CA THR A 322 18.44 15.02 2.81
C THR A 322 17.84 16.18 3.62
N LEU A 323 17.52 17.30 2.96
CA LEU A 323 16.87 18.44 3.61
C LEU A 323 15.44 18.13 4.03
N GLY A 324 14.73 17.27 3.28
CA GLY A 324 13.43 16.73 3.65
C GLY A 324 13.50 15.91 4.93
N HIS A 325 14.35 14.87 4.96
CA HIS A 325 14.49 13.99 6.13
C HIS A 325 14.88 14.74 7.41
N ARG A 326 15.78 15.75 7.34
CA ARG A 326 16.16 16.55 8.52
C ARG A 326 15.02 17.38 9.12
N ARG A 327 13.97 17.68 8.35
CA ARG A 327 12.79 18.39 8.86
C ARG A 327 11.80 17.43 9.53
N GLU A 328 11.81 16.16 9.14
CA GLU A 328 10.95 15.12 9.71
C GLU A 328 11.55 14.53 11.00
N GLU A 329 12.87 14.64 11.18
CA GLU A 329 13.61 14.27 12.41
C GLU A 329 13.44 15.28 13.59
N GLN A 330 12.84 16.47 13.36
CA GLN A 330 12.68 17.56 14.35
C GLN A 330 11.26 17.64 14.91
#